data_AF-A0A350AS78-F1
#
_entry.id   AF-A0A350AS78-F1
#
_cell.length_a   1.000
_cell.length_b   1.000
_cell.length_c   1.000
_cell.angle_alpha   90.00
_cell.angle_beta   90.00
_cell.angle_gamma   90.00
#
_symmetry.space_group_name_H-M   'P 1'
#
loop_
_entity.id
_entity.type
_entity.pdbx_description
1 polymer ?
#
loop_
_entity_poly.entity_id
_entity_poly.type
_entity_poly.pdbx_seq_one_letter_code
_entity_poly.pdbx_strand_id
1 'polypeptide(L)'
;MKFTISTKKVHPYRKAFTPLLTALFLIAGVTGIEAAEYDPNSKVYCDALWFRVHAGDCPELILKEEKKTMTLEEADKAGARLGESGQSGRTNCCLMGYNRKYPVMEIPDDAFGVAQVMKKGPLKWHLSGCHRFVPKSNYARLTKKEALDSGCRICDHCVERGPSNSIISDEGWKLLPSDNSAPMAGREPTAFSADRLPSPQEIEFLIQETLAQSNGIQERHYVDPVASVENFMTLRFFFPVHNWLDFYKAYRATGDKRILHKLRESARNYDKLSVAYPSAARLKASDPEGLAYMYSMAAYSRIIMQSGKKDINSITVDELKEAESMIQTMVFILKPICEGDDNLEPEMGIPHGLADDFRSRAFNRALNGIGTLAMLTAALEDLQAVTDSQEYQPTIDRYRKVVGEYIKHWFSIGHICTKLRNGEGYFYPYSQGGGDIPEVNGCRLYGRSEDVGHYSHSLQGVMLLYETLPELGIDDGFMTAVANTIYYNATTKIKVKGKNMLSGYVDCPTQARENPTTGGHLKGGSAANARFYMLQAFRDDMIDGLCDRVSRQKAAELNAGFEQRLATLHAFYMKALRADRSLIHLGEKM
;
A
#
# COMPACT_ATOMS: atom_id res chain seq x y z
N MET A 1 41.66 44.02 -38.70
CA MET A 1 41.80 44.86 -37.49
C MET A 1 42.35 43.99 -36.37
N LYS A 2 43.42 44.44 -35.68
CA LYS A 2 44.19 43.72 -34.65
C LYS A 2 43.45 43.61 -33.30
N PHE A 3 43.69 42.50 -32.59
CA PHE A 3 43.68 42.23 -31.12
C PHE A 3 42.55 42.83 -30.26
N THR A 4 42.02 42.16 -29.22
CA THR A 4 42.72 41.92 -27.95
C THR A 4 41.88 41.01 -27.03
N ILE A 5 42.58 40.17 -26.27
CA ILE A 5 42.08 39.31 -25.18
C ILE A 5 41.60 40.16 -24.00
N SER A 6 40.50 39.76 -23.35
CA SER A 6 40.18 40.17 -21.97
C SER A 6 39.92 38.94 -21.12
N THR A 7 40.93 38.61 -20.30
CA THR A 7 40.90 37.62 -19.24
C THR A 7 40.18 38.19 -18.01
N LYS A 8 39.01 37.64 -17.66
CA LYS A 8 38.40 37.87 -16.34
C LYS A 8 38.65 36.67 -15.42
N LYS A 9 39.61 36.89 -14.52
CA LYS A 9 39.78 36.38 -13.15
C LYS A 9 38.98 35.12 -12.79
N VAL A 10 39.70 34.00 -12.77
CA VAL A 10 39.39 32.83 -11.95
C VAL A 10 39.98 33.07 -10.56
N HIS A 11 39.14 33.05 -9.53
CA HIS A 11 39.54 33.01 -8.12
C HIS A 11 38.82 31.84 -7.41
N PRO A 12 39.42 31.26 -6.37
CA PRO A 12 39.73 29.84 -6.36
C PRO A 12 39.01 29.12 -5.22
N TYR A 13 37.89 28.46 -5.49
CA TYR A 13 37.28 27.48 -4.57
C TYR A 13 36.47 26.46 -5.36
N ARG A 14 37.16 25.58 -6.10
CA ARG A 14 36.58 24.39 -6.74
C ARG A 14 37.62 23.28 -6.87
N LYS A 15 38.14 22.80 -5.73
CA LYS A 15 38.77 21.48 -5.56
C LYS A 15 38.72 21.09 -4.08
N ALA A 16 37.57 20.58 -3.64
CA ALA A 16 37.41 19.74 -2.45
C ALA A 16 35.91 19.49 -2.20
N PHE A 17 35.23 18.68 -3.01
CA PHE A 17 33.92 18.10 -2.63
C PHE A 17 33.65 16.84 -3.47
N THR A 18 34.61 15.92 -3.44
CA THR A 18 34.50 14.55 -3.96
C THR A 18 35.59 13.72 -3.26
N PRO A 19 35.57 13.64 -1.91
CA PRO A 19 35.00 12.46 -1.24
C PRO A 19 34.41 12.83 0.13
N LEU A 20 33.11 13.13 0.23
CA LEU A 20 32.42 13.23 1.52
C LEU A 20 31.16 12.35 1.62
N LEU A 21 30.67 11.80 0.49
CA LEU A 21 29.56 10.85 0.51
C LEU A 21 29.98 9.41 0.85
N THR A 22 31.26 9.07 0.68
CA THR A 22 31.81 7.78 1.16
C THR A 22 32.21 7.84 2.63
N ALA A 23 32.42 9.04 3.19
CA ALA A 23 32.81 9.24 4.60
C ALA A 23 31.60 9.40 5.54
N LEU A 24 30.43 9.86 5.06
CA LEU A 24 29.23 10.00 5.90
C LEU A 24 28.46 8.69 6.12
N PHE A 25 28.75 7.62 5.38
CA PHE A 25 28.33 6.26 5.75
C PHE A 25 29.31 5.55 6.68
N LEU A 26 30.50 6.14 6.92
CA LEU A 26 31.49 5.66 7.90
C LEU A 26 31.39 6.37 9.27
N ILE A 27 30.52 7.39 9.41
CA ILE A 27 30.34 8.18 10.65
C ILE A 27 28.86 8.19 11.10
N ALA A 28 28.14 7.09 10.81
CA ALA A 28 27.12 6.58 11.72
C ALA A 28 27.69 5.26 12.23
N GLY A 29 28.55 5.37 13.24
CA GLY A 29 29.23 4.25 13.85
C GLY A 29 28.23 3.26 14.44
N VAL A 30 27.91 2.23 13.67
CA VAL A 30 27.83 0.87 14.21
C VAL A 30 29.23 0.29 14.09
N THR A 31 30.21 0.97 14.67
CA THR A 31 31.52 0.38 14.98
C THR A 31 31.38 -0.26 16.34
N GLY A 32 31.08 -1.56 16.35
CA GLY A 32 30.97 -2.35 17.57
C GLY A 32 29.75 -3.26 17.64
N ILE A 33 29.35 -3.92 16.56
CA ILE A 33 28.72 -5.24 16.76
C ILE A 33 29.90 -6.18 16.98
N GLU A 34 30.19 -6.48 18.24
CA GLU A 34 31.11 -7.55 18.56
C GLU A 34 30.67 -8.80 17.80
N ALA A 35 31.63 -9.51 17.20
CA ALA A 35 31.34 -10.78 16.58
C ALA A 35 30.70 -11.68 17.63
N ALA A 36 29.42 -12.00 17.45
CA ALA A 36 28.74 -12.90 18.35
C ALA A 36 29.27 -14.32 18.09
N GLU A 37 29.71 -14.99 19.14
CA GLU A 37 30.15 -16.37 19.07
C GLU A 37 28.91 -17.26 19.08
N TYR A 38 28.59 -17.86 17.94
CA TYR A 38 27.48 -18.81 17.80
C TYR A 38 28.03 -20.23 17.80
N ASP A 39 27.39 -21.15 18.53
CA ASP A 39 27.72 -22.58 18.48
C ASP A 39 27.48 -23.12 17.06
N PRO A 40 28.50 -23.66 16.37
CA PRO A 40 28.36 -24.25 15.03
C PRO A 40 27.29 -25.34 14.93
N ASN A 41 26.98 -26.02 16.03
CA ASN A 41 25.96 -27.08 16.09
C ASN A 41 24.55 -26.54 16.36
N SER A 42 24.38 -25.23 16.51
CA SER A 42 23.07 -24.60 16.71
C SER A 42 22.10 -25.00 15.61
N LYS A 43 20.92 -25.46 15.98
CA LYS A 43 19.85 -25.79 15.04
C LYS A 43 19.28 -24.52 14.41
N VAL A 44 19.31 -24.44 13.08
CA VAL A 44 18.77 -23.34 12.27
C VAL A 44 17.73 -23.83 11.27
N TYR A 45 16.91 -22.91 10.78
CA TYR A 45 15.76 -23.16 9.92
C TYR A 45 15.91 -22.40 8.61
N CYS A 46 15.81 -23.10 7.47
CA CYS A 46 15.92 -22.50 6.15
C CYS A 46 14.56 -22.03 5.62
N ASP A 47 14.52 -20.79 5.13
CA ASP A 47 13.40 -20.24 4.37
C ASP A 47 13.17 -21.08 3.09
N ALA A 48 11.90 -21.21 2.68
CA ALA A 48 11.50 -21.95 1.48
C ALA A 48 11.60 -21.09 0.22
N LEU A 49 11.29 -19.79 0.34
CA LEU A 49 11.34 -18.79 -0.73
C LEU A 49 12.75 -18.35 -1.04
N TRP A 50 13.60 -18.25 -0.03
CA TRP A 50 14.97 -17.76 -0.14
C TRP A 50 15.89 -18.72 0.59
N PHE A 51 17.10 -18.97 0.08
CA PHE A 51 18.06 -19.83 0.77
C PHE A 51 18.75 -19.10 1.95
N ARG A 52 17.94 -18.59 2.86
CA ARG A 52 18.31 -17.86 4.07
C ARG A 52 17.97 -18.71 5.28
N VAL A 53 18.79 -18.64 6.33
CA VAL A 53 18.48 -19.36 7.58
C VAL A 53 18.26 -18.42 8.75
N HIS A 54 17.50 -18.92 9.72
CA HIS A 54 17.16 -18.24 10.96
C HIS A 54 17.44 -19.13 12.17
N ALA A 55 17.83 -18.51 13.28
CA ALA A 55 17.85 -19.17 14.58
C ALA A 55 16.44 -19.61 15.01
N GLY A 56 16.35 -20.64 15.84
CA GLY A 56 15.07 -21.24 16.25
C GLY A 56 14.17 -20.35 17.11
N ASP A 57 14.72 -19.31 17.71
CA ASP A 57 14.07 -18.28 18.54
C ASP A 57 13.85 -16.96 17.78
N CYS A 58 14.12 -16.93 16.47
CA CYS A 58 13.92 -15.75 15.65
C CYS A 58 12.45 -15.31 15.64
N PRO A 59 12.14 -14.04 16.01
CA PRO A 59 10.76 -13.56 16.04
C PRO A 59 10.13 -13.40 14.64
N GLU A 60 10.93 -13.32 13.58
CA GLU A 60 10.45 -13.28 12.19
C GLU A 60 10.23 -14.69 11.59
N LEU A 61 10.55 -15.76 12.33
CA LEU A 61 10.44 -17.13 11.83
C LEU A 61 8.97 -17.60 11.82
N ILE A 62 8.43 -17.76 10.62
CA ILE A 62 7.12 -18.37 10.38
C ILE A 62 7.23 -19.85 10.01
N LEU A 63 6.17 -20.62 10.30
CA LEU A 63 6.00 -22.03 9.90
C LEU A 63 7.25 -22.88 10.18
N LYS A 64 7.82 -22.71 11.38
CA LYS A 64 9.10 -23.32 11.79
C LYS A 64 9.10 -24.84 11.62
N GLU A 65 7.98 -25.45 11.91
CA GLU A 65 7.69 -26.88 11.83
C GLU A 65 7.66 -27.42 10.40
N GLU A 66 7.41 -26.57 9.40
CA GLU A 66 7.35 -26.95 7.98
C GLU A 66 8.69 -26.70 7.25
N LYS A 67 9.64 -26.04 7.91
CA LYS A 67 10.92 -25.64 7.31
C LYS A 67 12.01 -26.70 7.42
N LYS A 68 12.88 -26.74 6.40
CA LYS A 68 14.10 -27.56 6.44
C LYS A 68 15.02 -27.10 7.58
N THR A 69 15.47 -28.03 8.40
CA THR A 69 16.41 -27.77 9.51
C THR A 69 17.80 -28.28 9.21
N MET A 70 18.82 -27.57 9.70
CA MET A 70 20.23 -27.96 9.65
C MET A 70 20.99 -27.34 10.82
N THR A 71 22.27 -27.66 10.98
CA THR A 71 23.17 -26.93 11.89
C THR A 71 23.64 -25.62 11.26
N LEU A 72 24.05 -24.66 12.08
CA LEU A 72 24.62 -23.40 11.62
C LEU A 72 25.87 -23.60 10.75
N GLU A 73 26.72 -24.59 11.10
CA GLU A 73 27.90 -24.93 10.30
C GLU A 73 27.53 -25.52 8.93
N GLU A 74 26.53 -26.40 8.87
CA GLU A 74 26.03 -26.95 7.60
C GLU A 74 25.44 -25.84 6.72
N ALA A 75 24.69 -24.90 7.31
CA ALA A 75 24.14 -23.76 6.60
C ALA A 75 25.25 -22.86 6.01
N ASP A 76 26.29 -22.55 6.79
CA ASP A 76 27.42 -21.74 6.33
C ASP A 76 28.18 -22.46 5.21
N LYS A 77 28.52 -23.74 5.40
CA LYS A 77 29.15 -24.60 4.38
C LYS A 77 28.36 -24.66 3.09
N ALA A 78 27.03 -24.73 3.18
CA ALA A 78 26.15 -24.75 2.02
C ALA A 78 26.04 -23.37 1.33
N GLY A 79 26.61 -22.31 1.91
CA GLY A 79 26.54 -20.96 1.37
C GLY A 79 25.22 -20.25 1.66
N ALA A 80 24.45 -20.70 2.66
CA ALA A 80 23.21 -20.05 3.05
C ALA A 80 23.43 -18.59 3.46
N ARG A 81 22.37 -17.79 3.41
CA ARG A 81 22.45 -16.38 3.81
C ARG A 81 22.28 -16.26 5.32
N LEU A 82 23.30 -15.72 5.97
CA LEU A 82 23.55 -15.73 7.42
C LEU A 82 23.91 -14.32 7.89
N GLY A 83 23.32 -13.86 8.99
CA GLY A 83 23.73 -12.63 9.66
C GLY A 83 23.46 -11.33 8.91
N GLU A 84 22.65 -11.35 7.85
CA GLU A 84 22.38 -10.16 7.04
C GLU A 84 21.17 -9.36 7.54
N SER A 85 21.37 -8.05 7.76
CA SER A 85 20.33 -7.05 8.04
C SER A 85 20.24 -6.02 6.90
N GLY A 86 19.10 -5.33 6.74
CA GLY A 86 18.98 -4.17 5.85
C GLY A 86 18.26 -4.42 4.51
N GLN A 87 17.72 -5.62 4.30
CA GLN A 87 16.91 -5.90 3.14
C GLN A 87 15.54 -5.23 3.27
N SER A 88 15.01 -4.66 2.18
CA SER A 88 13.69 -4.01 2.14
C SER A 88 12.63 -4.83 2.90
N GLY A 89 12.27 -4.38 4.12
CA GLY A 89 11.23 -4.98 4.96
C GLY A 89 11.67 -5.89 6.10
N ARG A 90 12.97 -6.09 6.37
CA ARG A 90 13.47 -6.93 7.49
C ARG A 90 14.56 -6.21 8.27
N THR A 91 14.21 -5.68 9.43
CA THR A 91 15.11 -4.87 10.27
C THR A 91 15.87 -5.69 11.31
N ASN A 92 15.40 -6.90 11.65
CA ASN A 92 16.02 -7.76 12.65
C ASN A 92 16.66 -8.98 12.00
N CYS A 93 17.94 -9.23 12.28
CA CYS A 93 18.61 -10.46 11.90
C CYS A 93 18.97 -11.24 13.16
N CYS A 94 18.36 -12.40 13.37
CA CYS A 94 18.61 -13.27 14.53
C CYS A 94 20.01 -13.88 14.58
N LEU A 95 20.79 -13.74 13.51
CA LEU A 95 22.19 -14.19 13.43
C LEU A 95 23.15 -13.02 13.18
N MET A 96 22.73 -11.78 13.52
CA MET A 96 23.54 -10.58 13.33
C MET A 96 24.91 -10.74 14.00
N GLY A 97 25.97 -10.32 13.33
CA GLY A 97 27.34 -10.46 13.84
C GLY A 97 27.97 -11.84 13.65
N TYR A 98 27.29 -12.81 13.02
CA TYR A 98 27.89 -14.10 12.66
C TYR A 98 29.05 -13.91 11.66
N ASN A 99 30.25 -14.36 12.04
CA ASN A 99 31.42 -14.37 11.17
C ASN A 99 31.41 -15.59 10.25
N ARG A 100 31.01 -15.39 9.00
CA ARG A 100 31.01 -16.43 7.98
C ARG A 100 32.39 -17.04 7.76
N LYS A 101 32.43 -18.37 7.64
CA LYS A 101 33.63 -19.14 7.27
C LYS A 101 33.66 -19.48 5.78
N TYR A 102 32.50 -19.50 5.13
CA TYR A 102 32.33 -19.89 3.73
C TYR A 102 31.61 -18.79 2.93
N PRO A 103 31.89 -18.69 1.60
CA PRO A 103 31.26 -17.67 0.75
C PRO A 103 29.75 -17.87 0.62
N VAL A 104 29.04 -16.76 0.38
CA VAL A 104 27.60 -16.79 0.07
C VAL A 104 27.38 -17.54 -1.25
N MET A 105 26.36 -18.40 -1.30
CA MET A 105 25.93 -19.03 -2.55
C MET A 105 25.46 -17.95 -3.53
N GLU A 106 26.06 -17.91 -4.71
CA GLU A 106 25.59 -17.07 -5.81
C GLU A 106 24.34 -17.66 -6.48
N ILE A 107 23.58 -16.83 -7.18
CA ILE A 107 22.46 -17.31 -8.00
C ILE A 107 23.05 -18.19 -9.12
N PRO A 108 22.69 -19.48 -9.20
CA PRO A 108 23.29 -20.38 -10.17
C PRO A 108 22.80 -20.06 -11.59
N ASP A 109 23.61 -20.40 -12.59
CA ASP A 109 23.37 -20.06 -14.00
C ASP A 109 22.11 -20.74 -14.58
N ASP A 110 21.71 -21.88 -14.04
CA ASP A 110 20.50 -22.62 -14.36
C ASP A 110 19.27 -22.19 -13.54
N ALA A 111 19.42 -21.22 -12.62
CA ALA A 111 18.28 -20.70 -11.85
C ALA A 111 17.21 -20.16 -12.81
N PHE A 112 15.98 -20.65 -12.66
CA PHE A 112 14.85 -20.16 -13.45
C PHE A 112 14.32 -18.84 -12.90
N GLY A 113 14.06 -17.91 -13.81
CA GLY A 113 13.45 -16.64 -13.49
C GLY A 113 12.74 -16.04 -14.69
N VAL A 114 12.47 -14.75 -14.61
CA VAL A 114 11.55 -14.05 -15.50
C VAL A 114 12.23 -12.82 -16.06
N ALA A 115 12.28 -12.72 -17.40
CA ALA A 115 12.76 -11.52 -18.07
C ALA A 115 11.61 -10.52 -18.23
N GLN A 116 11.71 -9.40 -17.51
CA GLN A 116 10.82 -8.26 -17.61
C GLN A 116 11.22 -7.36 -18.78
N VAL A 117 10.23 -7.04 -19.62
CA VAL A 117 10.36 -5.98 -20.63
C VAL A 117 10.29 -4.61 -19.95
N MET A 118 11.39 -3.87 -20.01
CA MET A 118 11.48 -2.52 -19.43
C MET A 118 10.99 -1.47 -20.42
N LYS A 119 10.36 -0.39 -19.93
CA LYS A 119 9.92 0.74 -20.79
C LYS A 119 11.06 1.37 -21.58
N LYS A 120 12.28 1.38 -21.04
CA LYS A 120 13.53 1.83 -21.66
C LYS A 120 14.70 1.02 -21.08
N GLY A 121 15.71 0.72 -21.89
CA GLY A 121 16.92 0.01 -21.48
C GLY A 121 16.83 -1.52 -21.63
N PRO A 122 17.86 -2.26 -21.18
CA PRO A 122 17.91 -3.71 -21.32
C PRO A 122 16.82 -4.39 -20.49
N LEU A 123 16.43 -5.59 -20.91
CA LEU A 123 15.54 -6.47 -20.15
C LEU A 123 16.09 -6.69 -18.74
N LYS A 124 15.19 -6.85 -17.76
CA LYS A 124 15.56 -7.08 -16.37
C LYS A 124 15.11 -8.47 -15.93
N TRP A 125 16.03 -9.31 -15.51
CA TRP A 125 15.73 -10.67 -15.06
C TRP A 125 15.49 -10.72 -13.55
N HIS A 126 14.45 -11.46 -13.13
CA HIS A 126 14.02 -11.57 -11.75
C HIS A 126 13.87 -13.03 -11.32
N LEU A 127 14.31 -13.35 -10.11
CA LEU A 127 14.00 -14.63 -9.46
C LEU A 127 12.51 -14.76 -9.13
N SER A 128 12.05 -16.01 -9.14
CA SER A 128 10.83 -16.45 -8.45
C SER A 128 10.92 -16.03 -6.97
N GLY A 129 10.05 -15.13 -6.53
CA GLY A 129 10.09 -14.50 -5.19
C GLY A 129 10.39 -13.01 -5.15
N CYS A 130 10.81 -12.39 -6.26
CA CYS A 130 11.15 -10.96 -6.26
C CYS A 130 9.97 -10.05 -5.85
N HIS A 131 9.99 -9.49 -4.64
CA HIS A 131 8.93 -8.62 -4.10
C HIS A 131 8.73 -7.28 -4.84
N ARG A 132 9.66 -6.90 -5.73
CA ARG A 132 9.62 -5.64 -6.52
C ARG A 132 9.09 -5.85 -7.93
N PHE A 133 8.63 -7.06 -8.22
CA PHE A 133 8.21 -7.45 -9.55
C PHE A 133 6.93 -8.28 -9.46
N VAL A 134 6.03 -8.08 -10.42
CA VAL A 134 4.84 -8.90 -10.59
C VAL A 134 4.96 -9.52 -11.97
N PRO A 135 5.22 -10.84 -12.07
CA PRO A 135 5.33 -11.50 -13.35
C PRO A 135 3.98 -11.52 -14.05
N LYS A 136 4.02 -11.54 -15.39
CA LYS A 136 2.87 -11.73 -16.25
C LYS A 136 3.01 -13.02 -17.02
N SER A 137 1.89 -13.65 -17.34
CA SER A 137 1.85 -14.96 -18.00
C SER A 137 2.54 -14.96 -19.37
N ASN A 138 2.60 -13.81 -20.04
CA ASN A 138 3.26 -13.61 -21.34
C ASN A 138 4.75 -13.23 -21.24
N TYR A 139 5.34 -13.11 -20.05
CA TYR A 139 6.77 -12.83 -19.91
C TYR A 139 7.63 -14.06 -20.16
N ALA A 140 8.80 -13.83 -20.77
CA ALA A 140 9.74 -14.89 -21.08
C ALA A 140 10.33 -15.46 -19.78
N ARG A 141 10.23 -16.79 -19.63
CA ARG A 141 10.88 -17.54 -18.56
C ARG A 141 12.19 -18.07 -19.09
N LEU A 142 13.29 -17.67 -18.45
CA LEU A 142 14.64 -17.99 -18.90
C LEU A 142 15.47 -18.35 -17.67
N THR A 143 16.44 -19.24 -17.85
CA THR A 143 17.53 -19.42 -16.89
C THR A 143 18.35 -18.12 -16.77
N LYS A 144 19.08 -17.95 -15.68
CA LYS A 144 20.00 -16.80 -15.50
C LYS A 144 20.97 -16.69 -16.69
N LYS A 145 21.54 -17.82 -17.13
CA LYS A 145 22.47 -17.86 -18.27
C LYS A 145 21.82 -17.39 -19.56
N GLU A 146 20.69 -17.97 -19.95
CA GLU A 146 19.96 -17.57 -21.17
C GLU A 146 19.57 -16.09 -21.13
N ALA A 147 19.18 -15.57 -19.96
CA ALA A 147 18.86 -14.17 -19.80
C ALA A 147 20.08 -13.27 -19.99
N LEU A 148 21.22 -13.59 -19.38
CA LEU A 148 22.47 -12.84 -19.53
C LEU A 148 22.99 -12.89 -20.98
N ASP A 149 22.93 -14.05 -21.63
CA ASP A 149 23.30 -14.23 -23.04
C ASP A 149 22.40 -13.40 -23.98
N SER A 150 21.13 -13.19 -23.58
CA SER A 150 20.19 -12.30 -24.27
C SER A 150 20.37 -10.81 -23.96
N GLY A 151 21.40 -10.43 -23.19
CA GLY A 151 21.68 -9.06 -22.78
C GLY A 151 20.79 -8.53 -21.65
N CYS A 152 20.09 -9.40 -20.91
CA CYS A 152 19.38 -8.99 -19.71
C CYS A 152 20.36 -8.61 -18.61
N ARG A 153 19.93 -7.73 -17.69
CA ARG A 153 20.61 -7.53 -16.40
C ARG A 153 19.81 -8.17 -15.27
N ILE A 154 20.50 -8.72 -14.28
CA ILE A 154 19.86 -9.27 -13.08
C ILE A 154 19.29 -8.13 -12.24
N CYS A 155 18.14 -8.35 -11.62
CA CYS A 155 17.57 -7.40 -10.69
C CYS A 155 18.46 -7.22 -9.46
N ASP A 156 18.83 -5.98 -9.15
CA ASP A 156 19.65 -5.64 -7.97
C ASP A 156 19.07 -6.23 -6.67
N HIS A 157 17.74 -6.26 -6.51
CA HIS A 157 17.09 -6.88 -5.35
C HIS A 157 17.21 -8.41 -5.34
N CYS A 158 17.27 -9.06 -6.51
CA CYS A 158 17.49 -10.50 -6.59
C CYS A 158 18.94 -10.84 -6.26
N VAL A 159 19.90 -10.04 -6.74
CA VAL A 159 21.31 -10.14 -6.33
C VAL A 159 21.43 -9.96 -4.82
N GLU A 160 20.80 -8.91 -4.28
CA GLU A 160 20.82 -8.60 -2.85
C GLU A 160 20.18 -9.71 -2.00
N ARG A 161 19.16 -10.41 -2.50
CA ARG A 161 18.45 -11.46 -1.77
C ARG A 161 19.03 -12.86 -1.95
N GLY A 162 19.83 -13.08 -2.99
CA GLY A 162 20.50 -14.35 -3.29
C GLY A 162 19.56 -15.41 -3.88
N PRO A 163 19.96 -16.69 -3.88
CA PRO A 163 19.23 -17.75 -4.57
C PRO A 163 17.85 -18.02 -3.94
N SER A 164 16.92 -18.42 -4.80
CA SER A 164 15.56 -18.85 -4.45
C SER A 164 15.43 -20.33 -4.73
N ASN A 165 14.86 -21.08 -3.78
CA ASN A 165 14.55 -22.50 -3.94
C ASN A 165 13.14 -22.72 -4.52
N SER A 166 12.41 -21.64 -4.80
CA SER A 166 11.00 -21.70 -5.14
C SER A 166 10.74 -21.70 -6.63
N ILE A 167 9.86 -22.62 -7.04
CA ILE A 167 9.47 -22.84 -8.43
C ILE A 167 7.98 -22.50 -8.57
N ILE A 168 7.63 -21.74 -9.60
CA ILE A 168 6.24 -21.55 -10.03
C ILE A 168 5.97 -22.61 -11.10
N SER A 169 4.93 -23.44 -10.91
CA SER A 169 4.58 -24.46 -11.90
C SER A 169 4.07 -23.83 -13.20
N ASP A 170 4.00 -24.61 -14.28
CA ASP A 170 3.42 -24.15 -15.55
C ASP A 170 1.94 -23.76 -15.39
N GLU A 171 1.20 -24.48 -14.56
CA GLU A 171 -0.19 -24.17 -14.19
C GLU A 171 -0.27 -22.86 -13.41
N GLY A 172 0.56 -22.71 -12.37
CA GLY A 172 0.64 -21.48 -11.57
C GLY A 172 1.01 -20.27 -12.44
N TRP A 173 1.86 -20.47 -13.44
CA TRP A 173 2.25 -19.43 -14.40
C TRP A 173 1.11 -19.00 -15.32
N LYS A 174 0.28 -19.93 -15.79
CA LYS A 174 -0.89 -19.64 -16.63
C LYS A 174 -1.97 -18.83 -15.89
N LEU A 175 -1.98 -18.90 -14.55
CA LEU A 175 -2.91 -18.13 -13.71
C LEU A 175 -2.45 -16.68 -13.48
N LEU A 176 -1.21 -16.32 -13.85
CA LEU A 176 -0.69 -14.96 -13.74
C LEU A 176 -1.44 -13.98 -14.66
N PRO A 177 -1.41 -12.65 -14.40
CA PRO A 177 -2.10 -11.67 -15.22
C PRO A 177 -1.47 -11.69 -16.60
N SER A 178 -2.26 -11.46 -17.65
CA SER A 178 -1.68 -11.14 -18.96
C SER A 178 -1.53 -9.62 -19.11
N ASP A 179 -0.60 -9.16 -19.96
CA ASP A 179 -0.56 -7.76 -20.42
C ASP A 179 -1.83 -7.34 -21.17
N ASN A 180 -2.65 -8.30 -21.60
CA ASN A 180 -3.82 -8.09 -22.44
C ASN A 180 -5.05 -7.73 -21.60
N SER A 181 -5.01 -6.62 -20.89
CA SER A 181 -6.22 -5.81 -20.76
C SER A 181 -6.36 -4.97 -22.03
N ALA A 182 -6.54 -5.64 -23.18
CA ALA A 182 -6.90 -4.91 -24.39
C ALA A 182 -8.25 -4.20 -24.10
N PRO A 183 -8.42 -2.91 -24.44
CA PRO A 183 -9.73 -2.30 -24.37
C PRO A 183 -10.69 -3.18 -25.16
N MET A 184 -11.71 -3.69 -24.47
CA MET A 184 -12.70 -4.56 -25.10
C MET A 184 -13.37 -3.79 -26.23
N ALA A 185 -13.20 -4.29 -27.45
CA ALA A 185 -13.82 -3.80 -28.69
C ALA A 185 -13.38 -2.41 -29.20
N GLY A 186 -12.19 -2.32 -29.83
CA GLY A 186 -11.88 -1.38 -30.93
C GLY A 186 -12.22 0.12 -30.74
N ARG A 187 -12.50 0.54 -29.51
CA ARG A 187 -13.04 1.85 -29.14
C ARG A 187 -12.12 2.45 -28.11
N GLU A 188 -11.62 3.64 -28.41
CA GLU A 188 -10.80 4.41 -27.48
C GLU A 188 -11.68 4.90 -26.31
N PRO A 189 -11.25 4.71 -25.05
CA PRO A 189 -11.98 5.23 -23.90
C PRO A 189 -12.10 6.74 -23.94
N THR A 190 -13.28 7.25 -23.59
CA THR A 190 -13.55 8.69 -23.47
C THR A 190 -13.62 9.11 -22.02
N ALA A 191 -13.14 10.31 -21.71
CA ALA A 191 -13.23 10.87 -20.36
C ALA A 191 -14.68 10.94 -19.86
N PHE A 192 -14.89 10.56 -18.60
CA PHE A 192 -16.18 10.76 -17.94
C PHE A 192 -16.32 12.22 -17.51
N SER A 193 -17.51 12.79 -17.71
CA SER A 193 -17.84 14.12 -17.19
C SER A 193 -18.02 14.06 -15.68
N ALA A 194 -17.57 15.10 -14.99
CA ALA A 194 -17.77 15.25 -13.55
C ALA A 194 -19.21 15.69 -13.19
N ASP A 195 -19.96 16.21 -14.17
CA ASP A 195 -21.26 16.87 -13.95
C ASP A 195 -22.46 15.99 -14.33
N ARG A 196 -22.23 14.92 -15.09
CA ARG A 196 -23.27 13.99 -15.52
C ARG A 196 -22.79 12.55 -15.47
N LEU A 197 -23.71 11.64 -15.12
CA LEU A 197 -23.43 10.22 -15.19
C LEU A 197 -23.06 9.81 -16.63
N PRO A 198 -22.08 8.90 -16.81
CA PRO A 198 -21.80 8.31 -18.11
C PRO A 198 -23.01 7.52 -18.63
N SER A 199 -23.05 7.31 -19.94
CA SER A 199 -24.07 6.44 -20.55
C SER A 199 -23.94 4.99 -20.07
N PRO A 200 -25.02 4.20 -20.08
CA PRO A 200 -24.95 2.77 -19.74
C PRO A 200 -23.88 1.99 -20.53
N GLN A 201 -23.64 2.36 -21.79
CA GLN A 201 -22.61 1.73 -22.63
C GLN A 201 -21.19 2.07 -22.17
N GLU A 202 -20.96 3.30 -21.70
CA GLU A 202 -19.67 3.71 -21.12
C GLU A 202 -19.41 3.04 -19.77
N ILE A 203 -20.47 2.83 -18.97
CA ILE A 203 -20.39 2.09 -17.71
C ILE A 203 -20.08 0.62 -17.98
N GLU A 204 -20.78 -0.04 -18.91
CA GLU A 204 -20.49 -1.43 -19.30
C GLU A 204 -19.05 -1.58 -19.79
N PHE A 205 -18.55 -0.63 -20.59
CA PHE A 205 -17.16 -0.63 -21.04
C PHE A 205 -16.17 -0.58 -19.86
N LEU A 206 -16.39 0.30 -18.88
CA LEU A 206 -15.57 0.35 -17.67
C LEU A 206 -15.68 -0.94 -16.84
N ILE A 207 -16.87 -1.54 -16.74
CA ILE A 207 -17.06 -2.82 -16.05
C ILE A 207 -16.21 -3.90 -16.71
N GLN A 208 -16.23 -3.99 -18.04
CA GLN A 208 -15.42 -4.97 -18.77
C GLN A 208 -13.92 -4.75 -18.59
N GLU A 209 -13.44 -3.50 -18.63
CA GLU A 209 -12.05 -3.19 -18.32
C GLU A 209 -11.68 -3.57 -16.88
N THR A 210 -12.60 -3.35 -15.94
CA THR A 210 -12.42 -3.74 -14.53
C THR A 210 -12.32 -5.25 -14.40
N LEU A 211 -13.25 -6.01 -15.02
CA LEU A 211 -13.26 -7.47 -14.99
C LEU A 211 -12.03 -8.11 -15.66
N ALA A 212 -11.43 -7.42 -16.63
CA ALA A 212 -10.19 -7.84 -17.28
C ALA A 212 -8.94 -7.64 -16.41
N GLN A 213 -9.03 -6.88 -15.31
CA GLN A 213 -7.94 -6.79 -14.35
C GLN A 213 -7.75 -8.13 -13.62
N SER A 214 -6.52 -8.45 -13.25
CA SER A 214 -6.28 -9.54 -12.30
C SER A 214 -6.95 -9.23 -10.97
N ASN A 215 -7.11 -10.23 -10.11
CA ASN A 215 -7.78 -10.04 -8.81
C ASN A 215 -6.96 -9.20 -7.80
N GLY A 216 -5.95 -8.45 -8.26
CA GLY A 216 -5.13 -7.51 -7.49
C GLY A 216 -4.11 -8.16 -6.59
N ILE A 217 -4.34 -9.42 -6.26
CA ILE A 217 -3.61 -10.20 -5.28
C ILE A 217 -3.34 -11.52 -5.94
N GLN A 218 -2.23 -11.59 -6.64
CA GLN A 218 -1.69 -12.87 -7.06
C GLN A 218 -0.45 -13.10 -6.24
N GLU A 219 -0.67 -13.72 -5.08
CA GLU A 219 0.37 -14.54 -4.51
C GLU A 219 0.85 -15.47 -5.62
N ARG A 220 2.17 -15.51 -5.80
CA ARG A 220 2.72 -16.47 -6.73
C ARG A 220 2.51 -17.82 -6.09
N HIS A 221 1.78 -18.69 -6.77
CA HIS A 221 1.63 -20.07 -6.33
C HIS A 221 2.92 -20.80 -6.65
N TYR A 222 3.70 -21.06 -5.61
CA TYR A 222 4.87 -21.91 -5.72
C TYR A 222 4.47 -23.36 -5.49
N VAL A 223 5.27 -24.27 -6.05
CA VAL A 223 5.14 -25.71 -5.80
C VAL A 223 5.25 -26.00 -4.30
N ASP A 224 6.14 -25.27 -3.60
CA ASP A 224 6.22 -25.27 -2.15
C ASP A 224 5.18 -24.28 -1.55
N PRO A 225 4.19 -24.75 -0.79
CA PRO A 225 3.21 -23.87 -0.17
C PRO A 225 3.82 -22.92 0.87
N VAL A 226 4.87 -23.31 1.61
CA VAL A 226 5.57 -22.46 2.59
C VAL A 226 6.17 -21.24 1.89
N ALA A 227 6.71 -21.43 0.69
CA ALA A 227 7.22 -20.32 -0.13
C ALA A 227 6.13 -19.33 -0.55
N SER A 228 4.90 -19.80 -0.76
CA SER A 228 3.75 -18.94 -1.06
C SER A 228 3.40 -18.06 0.15
N VAL A 229 3.42 -18.63 1.36
CA VAL A 229 3.22 -17.90 2.63
C VAL A 229 4.36 -16.91 2.88
N GLU A 230 5.61 -17.31 2.66
CA GLU A 230 6.75 -16.39 2.77
C GLU A 230 6.65 -15.23 1.78
N ASN A 231 6.17 -15.49 0.56
CA ASN A 231 5.94 -14.45 -0.44
C ASN A 231 4.83 -13.49 0.03
N PHE A 232 3.72 -14.01 0.55
CA PHE A 232 2.65 -13.24 1.20
C PHE A 232 3.21 -12.31 2.29
N MET A 233 4.08 -12.82 3.16
CA MET A 233 4.71 -12.00 4.20
C MET A 233 5.51 -10.82 3.63
N THR A 234 6.12 -10.97 2.45
CA THR A 234 6.87 -9.89 1.79
C THR A 234 6.02 -8.85 1.07
N LEU A 235 4.72 -9.12 0.85
CA LEU A 235 3.83 -8.19 0.16
C LEU A 235 3.56 -6.96 1.02
N ARG A 236 3.62 -5.77 0.43
CA ARG A 236 3.35 -4.51 1.12
C ARG A 236 1.96 -4.02 0.74
N PHE A 237 1.06 -3.92 1.72
CA PHE A 237 -0.36 -3.69 1.48
C PHE A 237 -0.79 -2.22 1.44
N PHE A 238 0.08 -1.30 1.89
CA PHE A 238 -0.11 0.14 1.65
C PHE A 238 0.35 0.59 0.26
N PHE A 239 1.33 -0.11 -0.34
CA PHE A 239 1.58 0.00 -1.77
C PHE A 239 0.52 -0.80 -2.48
N PRO A 240 0.11 -0.31 -3.64
CA PRO A 240 -1.22 -0.60 -4.09
C PRO A 240 -1.22 -1.97 -4.75
N VAL A 241 -1.73 -2.90 -3.97
CA VAL A 241 -2.32 -4.17 -4.38
C VAL A 241 -3.66 -3.83 -5.08
N HIS A 242 -3.57 -2.99 -6.12
CA HIS A 242 -4.59 -2.02 -6.58
C HIS A 242 -5.99 -2.61 -6.80
N ASN A 243 -6.06 -3.79 -7.39
CA ASN A 243 -7.28 -4.13 -8.11
C ASN A 243 -8.43 -4.47 -7.16
N TRP A 244 -8.19 -4.90 -5.90
CA TRP A 244 -9.30 -5.09 -4.95
C TRP A 244 -10.03 -3.78 -4.66
N LEU A 245 -9.31 -2.66 -4.53
CA LEU A 245 -9.90 -1.35 -4.30
C LEU A 245 -10.62 -0.87 -5.56
N ASP A 246 -10.12 -1.23 -6.73
CA ASP A 246 -10.77 -0.93 -8.00
C ASP A 246 -12.06 -1.74 -8.15
N PHE A 247 -12.08 -3.04 -7.80
CA PHE A 247 -13.32 -3.84 -7.73
C PHE A 247 -14.30 -3.28 -6.72
N TYR A 248 -13.82 -2.89 -5.53
CA TYR A 248 -14.67 -2.28 -4.51
C TYR A 248 -15.33 -1.00 -5.01
N LYS A 249 -14.54 -0.05 -5.53
CA LYS A 249 -15.04 1.20 -6.10
C LYS A 249 -15.98 0.96 -7.26
N ALA A 250 -15.61 0.06 -8.17
CA ALA A 250 -16.41 -0.22 -9.34
C ALA A 250 -17.75 -0.85 -8.95
N TYR A 251 -17.78 -1.77 -7.98
CA TYR A 251 -19.03 -2.31 -7.45
C TYR A 251 -19.86 -1.22 -6.77
N ARG A 252 -19.29 -0.44 -5.85
CA ARG A 252 -20.01 0.68 -5.20
C ARG A 252 -20.57 1.67 -6.22
N ALA A 253 -19.87 1.91 -7.32
CA ALA A 253 -20.29 2.86 -8.33
C ALA A 253 -21.21 2.29 -9.43
N THR A 254 -21.44 0.98 -9.48
CA THR A 254 -22.25 0.35 -10.55
C THR A 254 -23.34 -0.59 -10.02
N GLY A 255 -23.11 -1.27 -8.89
CA GLY A 255 -23.93 -2.38 -8.42
C GLY A 255 -23.72 -3.69 -9.17
N ASP A 256 -22.74 -3.77 -10.08
CA ASP A 256 -22.58 -4.94 -10.95
C ASP A 256 -22.11 -6.19 -10.19
N LYS A 257 -22.92 -7.25 -10.22
CA LYS A 257 -22.65 -8.51 -9.50
C LYS A 257 -21.43 -9.28 -10.02
N ARG A 258 -21.01 -9.10 -11.28
CA ARG A 258 -19.78 -9.71 -11.81
C ARG A 258 -18.55 -9.11 -11.14
N ILE A 259 -18.58 -7.81 -10.85
CA ILE A 259 -17.51 -7.14 -10.09
C ILE A 259 -17.53 -7.58 -8.62
N LEU A 260 -18.72 -7.73 -8.01
CA LEU A 260 -18.81 -8.27 -6.66
C LEU A 260 -18.22 -9.68 -6.56
N HIS A 261 -18.42 -10.52 -7.59
CA HIS A 261 -17.80 -11.84 -7.67
C HIS A 261 -16.26 -11.76 -7.70
N LYS A 262 -15.67 -10.78 -8.40
CA LYS A 262 -14.22 -10.53 -8.38
C LYS A 262 -13.71 -10.15 -7.00
N LEU A 263 -14.45 -9.31 -6.27
CA LEU A 263 -14.13 -8.99 -4.88
C LEU A 263 -14.23 -10.22 -3.98
N ARG A 264 -15.26 -11.07 -4.17
CA ARG A 264 -15.43 -12.36 -3.47
C ARG A 264 -14.28 -13.33 -3.72
N GLU A 265 -13.80 -13.45 -4.96
CA GLU A 265 -12.64 -14.28 -5.30
C GLU A 265 -11.39 -13.84 -4.52
N SER A 266 -11.15 -12.53 -4.43
CA SER A 266 -10.06 -11.97 -3.62
C SER A 266 -10.25 -12.25 -2.13
N ALA A 267 -11.46 -12.08 -1.60
CA ALA A 267 -11.78 -12.35 -0.21
C ALA A 267 -11.54 -13.83 0.17
N ARG A 268 -12.02 -14.76 -0.66
CA ARG A 268 -11.81 -16.22 -0.49
C ARG A 268 -10.33 -16.60 -0.44
N ASN A 269 -9.50 -15.94 -1.23
CA ASN A 269 -8.05 -16.23 -1.24
C ASN A 269 -7.45 -15.99 0.15
N TYR A 270 -7.74 -14.84 0.77
CA TYR A 270 -7.19 -14.51 2.08
C TYR A 270 -7.87 -15.19 3.25
N ASP A 271 -9.15 -15.50 3.11
CA ASP A 271 -9.83 -16.37 4.07
C ASP A 271 -9.14 -17.74 4.11
N LYS A 272 -8.95 -18.37 2.95
CA LYS A 272 -8.23 -19.64 2.83
C LYS A 272 -6.81 -19.58 3.39
N LEU A 273 -6.06 -18.51 3.09
CA LEU A 273 -4.71 -18.33 3.63
C LEU A 273 -4.74 -18.20 5.16
N SER A 274 -5.67 -17.42 5.70
CA SER A 274 -5.79 -17.16 7.13
C SER A 274 -6.21 -18.41 7.91
N VAL A 275 -7.09 -19.23 7.33
CA VAL A 275 -7.49 -20.53 7.89
C VAL A 275 -6.34 -21.54 7.83
N ALA A 276 -5.63 -21.61 6.71
CA ALA A 276 -4.54 -22.58 6.52
C ALA A 276 -3.28 -22.23 7.33
N TYR A 277 -2.95 -20.94 7.47
CA TYR A 277 -1.70 -20.46 8.08
C TYR A 277 -1.97 -19.37 9.12
N PRO A 278 -2.71 -19.67 10.21
CA PRO A 278 -3.15 -18.65 11.16
C PRO A 278 -1.99 -17.93 11.85
N SER A 279 -0.86 -18.60 12.10
CA SER A 279 0.33 -17.98 12.69
C SER A 279 0.96 -16.93 11.76
N ALA A 280 1.02 -17.21 10.45
CA ALA A 280 1.54 -16.26 9.47
C ALA A 280 0.57 -15.09 9.26
N ALA A 281 -0.73 -15.36 9.21
CA ALA A 281 -1.78 -14.35 9.14
C ALA A 281 -1.76 -13.41 10.37
N ARG A 282 -1.59 -13.95 11.57
CA ARG A 282 -1.43 -13.17 12.81
C ARG A 282 -0.18 -12.30 12.78
N LEU A 283 0.96 -12.87 12.38
CA LEU A 283 2.20 -12.08 12.23
C LEU A 283 2.05 -11.00 11.15
N LYS A 284 1.29 -11.25 10.08
CA LYS A 284 1.01 -10.24 9.08
C LYS A 284 0.14 -9.12 9.64
N ALA A 285 -0.87 -9.48 10.42
CA ALA A 285 -1.79 -8.53 11.06
C ALA A 285 -1.19 -7.83 12.29
N SER A 286 0.01 -8.20 12.76
CA SER A 286 0.61 -7.60 13.96
C SER A 286 1.23 -6.22 13.72
N ASP A 287 1.07 -5.66 12.51
CA ASP A 287 1.39 -4.27 12.23
C ASP A 287 0.30 -3.57 11.38
N PRO A 288 0.17 -2.23 11.47
CA PRO A 288 -0.86 -1.47 10.76
C PRO A 288 -0.85 -1.61 9.23
N GLU A 289 0.33 -1.79 8.63
CA GLU A 289 0.45 -1.95 7.17
C GLU A 289 -0.05 -3.32 6.75
N GLY A 290 0.30 -4.36 7.51
CA GLY A 290 -0.05 -5.73 7.19
C GLY A 290 -1.53 -6.04 7.41
N LEU A 291 -2.21 -5.42 8.38
CA LEU A 291 -3.66 -5.53 8.61
C LEU A 291 -4.51 -5.33 7.35
N ALA A 292 -4.04 -4.48 6.44
CA ALA A 292 -4.71 -4.19 5.17
C ALA A 292 -4.87 -5.41 4.24
N TYR A 293 -4.23 -6.56 4.50
CA TYR A 293 -4.50 -7.75 3.68
C TYR A 293 -5.95 -8.23 3.78
N MET A 294 -6.61 -8.02 4.93
CA MET A 294 -7.99 -8.47 5.15
C MET A 294 -9.06 -7.61 4.46
N TYR A 295 -8.66 -6.59 3.69
CA TYR A 295 -9.59 -5.63 3.11
C TYR A 295 -10.71 -6.24 2.27
N SER A 296 -10.37 -7.14 1.36
CA SER A 296 -11.37 -7.73 0.46
C SER A 296 -12.38 -8.58 1.24
N MET A 297 -11.93 -9.27 2.30
CA MET A 297 -12.81 -9.98 3.23
C MET A 297 -13.77 -9.00 3.93
N ALA A 298 -13.25 -7.95 4.56
CA ALA A 298 -14.08 -6.95 5.25
C ALA A 298 -15.07 -6.26 4.31
N ALA A 299 -14.62 -5.86 3.11
CA ALA A 299 -15.45 -5.17 2.14
C ALA A 299 -16.55 -6.07 1.56
N TYR A 300 -16.21 -7.30 1.13
CA TYR A 300 -17.19 -8.26 0.62
C TYR A 300 -18.23 -8.61 1.70
N SER A 301 -17.77 -9.00 2.89
CA SER A 301 -18.68 -9.38 3.97
C SER A 301 -19.63 -8.26 4.34
N ARG A 302 -19.13 -7.02 4.47
CA ARG A 302 -19.99 -5.87 4.76
C ARG A 302 -21.03 -5.63 3.67
N ILE A 303 -20.66 -5.71 2.39
CA ILE A 303 -21.62 -5.55 1.28
C ILE A 303 -22.76 -6.57 1.40
N ILE A 304 -22.45 -7.84 1.67
CA ILE A 304 -23.45 -8.88 1.85
C ILE A 304 -24.33 -8.60 3.08
N MET A 305 -23.73 -8.23 4.22
CA MET A 305 -24.49 -7.90 5.44
C MET A 305 -25.39 -6.67 5.26
N GLN A 306 -24.92 -5.63 4.57
CA GLN A 306 -25.73 -4.45 4.21
C GLN A 306 -26.91 -4.85 3.32
N SER A 307 -26.69 -5.70 2.31
CA SER A 307 -27.77 -6.20 1.46
C SER A 307 -28.79 -7.01 2.27
N GLY A 308 -28.33 -7.94 3.11
CA GLY A 308 -29.22 -8.74 3.97
C GLY A 308 -30.02 -7.92 4.98
N LYS A 309 -29.41 -6.88 5.56
CA LYS A 309 -30.07 -5.94 6.49
C LYS A 309 -31.17 -5.12 5.80
N LYS A 310 -30.96 -4.78 4.53
CA LYS A 310 -31.94 -4.03 3.74
C LYS A 310 -33.08 -4.91 3.23
N ASP A 311 -32.74 -6.09 2.73
CA ASP A 311 -33.68 -7.13 2.34
C ASP A 311 -32.97 -8.49 2.39
N ILE A 312 -33.37 -9.33 3.35
CA ILE A 312 -32.77 -10.66 3.54
C ILE A 312 -32.92 -11.56 2.32
N ASN A 313 -33.93 -11.32 1.47
CA ASN A 313 -34.15 -12.09 0.25
C ASN A 313 -33.24 -11.66 -0.92
N SER A 314 -32.52 -10.54 -0.77
CA SER A 314 -31.56 -10.04 -1.76
C SER A 314 -30.22 -10.78 -1.74
N ILE A 315 -30.01 -11.64 -0.74
CA ILE A 315 -28.82 -12.48 -0.59
C ILE A 315 -29.22 -13.95 -0.44
N THR A 316 -28.34 -14.84 -0.89
CA THR A 316 -28.52 -16.28 -0.66
C THR A 316 -28.02 -16.70 0.72
N VAL A 317 -28.52 -17.84 1.21
CA VAL A 317 -28.04 -18.44 2.47
C VAL A 317 -26.53 -18.72 2.41
N ASP A 318 -26.02 -19.13 1.25
CA ASP A 318 -24.59 -19.43 1.07
C ASP A 318 -23.74 -18.15 1.09
N GLU A 319 -24.22 -17.05 0.51
CA GLU A 319 -23.54 -15.75 0.61
C GLU A 319 -23.50 -15.26 2.05
N LEU A 320 -24.61 -15.38 2.79
CA LEU A 320 -24.68 -14.99 4.20
C LEU A 320 -23.67 -15.79 5.03
N LYS A 321 -23.71 -17.12 4.93
CA LYS A 321 -22.81 -18.04 5.67
C LYS A 321 -21.35 -17.79 5.34
N GLU A 322 -21.03 -17.56 4.07
CA GLU A 322 -19.65 -17.31 3.68
C GLU A 322 -19.15 -15.95 4.19
N ALA A 323 -19.97 -14.90 4.06
CA ALA A 323 -19.63 -13.58 4.58
C ALA A 323 -19.44 -13.59 6.11
N GLU A 324 -20.28 -14.33 6.83
CA GLU A 324 -20.15 -14.58 8.27
C GLU A 324 -18.85 -15.34 8.59
N SER A 325 -18.57 -16.43 7.87
CA SER A 325 -17.33 -17.21 8.06
C SER A 325 -16.08 -16.35 7.87
N MET A 326 -16.07 -15.46 6.87
CA MET A 326 -14.94 -14.54 6.65
C MET A 326 -14.79 -13.54 7.81
N ILE A 327 -15.91 -13.04 8.36
CA ILE A 327 -15.91 -12.19 9.56
C ILE A 327 -15.32 -12.94 10.75
N GLN A 328 -15.76 -14.18 10.98
CA GLN A 328 -15.24 -15.05 12.04
C GLN A 328 -13.75 -15.32 11.87
N THR A 329 -13.28 -15.58 10.65
CA THR A 329 -11.84 -15.72 10.35
C THR A 329 -11.07 -14.45 10.72
N MET A 330 -11.55 -13.26 10.32
CA MET A 330 -10.89 -12.00 10.67
C MET A 330 -10.84 -11.80 12.19
N VAL A 331 -11.94 -12.02 12.90
CA VAL A 331 -11.98 -11.93 14.37
C VAL A 331 -11.01 -12.93 15.01
N PHE A 332 -10.96 -14.18 14.53
CA PHE A 332 -10.05 -15.20 15.04
C PHE A 332 -8.56 -14.83 14.88
N ILE A 333 -8.20 -14.19 13.78
CA ILE A 333 -6.83 -13.70 13.58
C ILE A 333 -6.53 -12.47 14.43
N LEU A 334 -7.46 -11.51 14.48
CA LEU A 334 -7.25 -10.22 15.12
C LEU A 334 -7.39 -10.27 16.64
N LYS A 335 -8.19 -11.17 17.19
CA LYS A 335 -8.42 -11.25 18.64
C LYS A 335 -7.13 -11.28 19.48
N PRO A 336 -6.18 -12.20 19.24
CA PRO A 336 -4.92 -12.21 19.99
C PRO A 336 -4.02 -10.99 19.71
N ILE A 337 -4.22 -10.27 18.60
CA ILE A 337 -3.36 -9.17 18.15
C ILE A 337 -3.87 -7.80 18.61
N CYS A 338 -5.18 -7.58 18.46
CA CYS A 338 -5.86 -6.33 18.75
C CYS A 338 -6.56 -6.34 20.11
N GLU A 339 -7.02 -7.50 20.61
CA GLU A 339 -7.66 -7.56 21.92
C GLU A 339 -6.66 -7.90 23.02
N GLY A 340 -5.74 -8.84 22.73
CA GLY A 340 -4.70 -9.29 23.65
C GLY A 340 -5.24 -9.89 24.95
N ASP A 341 -4.34 -10.46 25.75
CA ASP A 341 -4.72 -11.18 26.97
C ASP A 341 -4.31 -10.41 28.24
N ASP A 342 -3.20 -9.66 28.20
CA ASP A 342 -2.67 -8.88 29.32
C ASP A 342 -1.88 -7.64 28.86
N ASN A 343 -1.76 -6.62 29.73
CA ASN A 343 -0.98 -5.38 29.51
C ASN A 343 -1.39 -4.58 28.26
N LEU A 344 -2.66 -4.19 28.21
CA LEU A 344 -3.21 -3.32 27.17
C LEU A 344 -2.88 -1.86 27.41
N GLU A 345 -2.62 -1.14 26.33
CA GLU A 345 -2.48 0.30 26.35
C GLU A 345 -3.84 0.94 26.71
N PRO A 346 -3.92 1.80 27.73
CA PRO A 346 -5.19 2.24 28.30
C PRO A 346 -6.09 3.03 27.35
N GLU A 347 -5.51 3.86 26.47
CA GLU A 347 -6.29 4.67 25.52
C GLU A 347 -6.90 3.79 24.44
N MET A 348 -6.09 3.04 23.68
CA MET A 348 -6.58 2.26 22.54
C MET A 348 -7.22 0.93 22.95
N GLY A 349 -6.86 0.37 24.12
CA GLY A 349 -7.35 -0.94 24.56
C GLY A 349 -6.79 -2.11 23.75
N ILE A 350 -5.55 -1.99 23.27
CA ILE A 350 -4.83 -2.99 22.47
C ILE A 350 -3.43 -3.20 23.04
N PRO A 351 -2.69 -4.25 22.64
CA PRO A 351 -1.31 -4.45 23.08
C PRO A 351 -0.41 -3.23 22.80
N HIS A 352 0.42 -2.84 23.78
CA HIS A 352 1.26 -1.65 23.71
C HIS A 352 2.11 -1.56 22.43
N GLY A 353 2.73 -2.67 22.01
CA GLY A 353 3.57 -2.67 20.80
C GLY A 353 2.79 -2.29 19.54
N LEU A 354 1.53 -2.72 19.42
CA LEU A 354 0.67 -2.34 18.28
C LEU A 354 0.20 -0.88 18.41
N ALA A 355 -0.13 -0.42 19.61
CA ALA A 355 -0.50 0.98 19.86
C ALA A 355 0.65 1.94 19.53
N ASP A 356 1.87 1.60 19.95
CA ASP A 356 3.08 2.36 19.66
C ASP A 356 3.41 2.37 18.17
N ASP A 357 3.15 1.29 17.45
CA ASP A 357 3.33 1.22 16.00
C ASP A 357 2.27 2.04 15.25
N PHE A 358 0.99 1.96 15.65
CA PHE A 358 -0.06 2.84 15.13
C PHE A 358 0.27 4.31 15.32
N ARG A 359 0.83 4.67 16.48
CA ARG A 359 1.33 6.02 16.70
C ARG A 359 2.57 6.23 15.82
N SER A 360 3.71 5.62 16.06
CA SER A 360 4.98 6.00 15.38
C SER A 360 5.04 5.83 13.85
N ARG A 361 4.24 4.94 13.24
CA ARG A 361 4.33 4.62 11.81
C ARG A 361 3.87 5.79 10.92
N ALA A 362 4.45 5.87 9.72
CA ALA A 362 4.01 6.83 8.71
C ALA A 362 2.52 6.63 8.38
N PHE A 363 1.75 7.73 8.31
CA PHE A 363 0.29 7.70 8.22
C PHE A 363 -0.21 6.92 7.00
N ASN A 364 0.49 7.05 5.87
CA ASN A 364 0.14 6.34 4.63
C ASN A 364 0.25 4.81 4.74
N ARG A 365 0.97 4.30 5.74
CA ARG A 365 1.06 2.86 6.03
C ARG A 365 0.03 2.42 7.07
N ALA A 366 -0.27 3.28 8.05
CA ALA A 366 -1.17 2.93 9.16
C ALA A 366 -2.66 3.16 8.86
N LEU A 367 -3.01 4.24 8.13
CA LEU A 367 -4.40 4.57 7.80
C LEU A 367 -5.11 3.45 7.04
N ASN A 368 -4.37 2.65 6.28
CA ASN A 368 -4.96 1.53 5.59
C ASN A 368 -5.44 0.46 6.60
N GLY A 369 -4.58 -0.05 7.48
CA GLY A 369 -5.00 -0.99 8.52
C GLY A 369 -6.13 -0.45 9.41
N ILE A 370 -6.11 0.84 9.75
CA ILE A 370 -7.18 1.50 10.50
C ILE A 370 -8.50 1.49 9.71
N GLY A 371 -8.46 1.80 8.41
CA GLY A 371 -9.64 1.69 7.54
C GLY A 371 -10.14 0.25 7.40
N THR A 372 -9.26 -0.76 7.45
CA THR A 372 -9.68 -2.18 7.47
C THR A 372 -10.43 -2.51 8.74
N LEU A 373 -9.89 -2.08 9.88
CA LEU A 373 -10.48 -2.30 11.19
C LEU A 373 -11.86 -1.63 11.29
N ALA A 374 -12.00 -0.42 10.74
CA ALA A 374 -13.29 0.28 10.67
C ALA A 374 -14.30 -0.45 9.77
N MET A 375 -13.86 -0.96 8.62
CA MET A 375 -14.71 -1.77 7.72
C MET A 375 -15.19 -3.06 8.39
N LEU A 376 -14.30 -3.76 9.11
CA LEU A 376 -14.65 -4.93 9.89
C LEU A 376 -15.61 -4.59 11.03
N THR A 377 -15.38 -3.49 11.75
CA THR A 377 -16.26 -3.02 12.83
C THR A 377 -17.69 -2.82 12.32
N ALA A 378 -17.85 -2.11 11.19
CA ALA A 378 -19.15 -1.91 10.57
C ALA A 378 -19.75 -3.22 10.03
N ALA A 379 -18.93 -4.15 9.52
CA ALA A 379 -19.40 -5.46 9.09
C ALA A 379 -19.94 -6.31 10.26
N LEU A 380 -19.32 -6.22 11.44
CA LEU A 380 -19.78 -6.88 12.66
C LEU A 380 -21.09 -6.26 13.17
N GLU A 381 -21.22 -4.94 13.14
CA GLU A 381 -22.48 -4.24 13.46
C GLU A 381 -23.62 -4.68 12.53
N ASP A 382 -23.35 -4.75 11.22
CA ASP A 382 -24.33 -5.21 10.23
C ASP A 382 -24.65 -6.72 10.42
N LEU A 383 -23.67 -7.57 10.73
CA LEU A 383 -23.88 -8.98 11.05
C LEU A 383 -24.80 -9.16 12.27
N GLN A 384 -24.54 -8.42 13.36
CA GLN A 384 -25.40 -8.45 14.56
C GLN A 384 -26.83 -8.04 14.25
N ALA A 385 -27.02 -7.03 13.38
CA ALA A 385 -28.35 -6.60 12.96
C ALA A 385 -29.07 -7.65 12.09
N VAL A 386 -28.34 -8.33 11.18
CA VAL A 386 -28.91 -9.38 10.32
C VAL A 386 -29.28 -10.64 11.11
N THR A 387 -28.49 -10.97 12.14
CA THR A 387 -28.64 -12.21 12.92
C THR A 387 -29.39 -12.04 14.23
N ASP A 388 -29.80 -10.81 14.57
CA ASP A 388 -30.39 -10.45 15.87
C ASP A 388 -29.53 -10.95 17.05
N SER A 389 -28.22 -10.66 16.98
CA SER A 389 -27.21 -11.08 17.94
C SER A 389 -26.51 -9.88 18.59
N GLN A 390 -25.89 -10.12 19.75
CA GLN A 390 -25.01 -9.16 20.46
C GLN A 390 -23.64 -9.78 20.79
N GLU A 391 -23.34 -10.96 20.22
CA GLU A 391 -22.14 -11.73 20.55
C GLU A 391 -20.82 -10.96 20.31
N TYR A 392 -20.80 -10.11 19.28
CA TYR A 392 -19.61 -9.38 18.86
C TYR A 392 -19.50 -7.98 19.48
N GLN A 393 -20.44 -7.55 20.33
CA GLN A 393 -20.47 -6.18 20.85
C GLN A 393 -19.17 -5.78 21.56
N PRO A 394 -18.53 -6.63 22.41
CA PRO A 394 -17.25 -6.29 23.02
C PRO A 394 -16.13 -6.08 22.00
N THR A 395 -16.12 -6.85 20.90
CA THR A 395 -15.15 -6.71 19.81
C THR A 395 -15.43 -5.44 19.00
N ILE A 396 -16.70 -5.14 18.69
CA ILE A 396 -17.13 -3.91 18.02
C ILE A 396 -16.68 -2.68 18.83
N ASP A 397 -17.02 -2.63 20.12
CA ASP A 397 -16.70 -1.51 21.00
C ASP A 397 -15.20 -1.26 21.05
N ARG A 398 -14.41 -2.33 21.13
CA ARG A 398 -12.96 -2.25 21.16
C ARG A 398 -12.39 -1.74 19.83
N TYR A 399 -12.75 -2.34 18.70
CA TYR A 399 -12.23 -1.91 17.40
C TYR A 399 -12.63 -0.48 17.07
N ARG A 400 -13.86 -0.09 17.41
CA ARG A 400 -14.34 1.29 17.33
C ARG A 400 -13.50 2.24 18.20
N LYS A 401 -13.14 1.83 19.42
CA LYS A 401 -12.23 2.60 20.30
C LYS A 401 -10.85 2.79 19.65
N VAL A 402 -10.25 1.73 19.11
CA VAL A 402 -8.95 1.81 18.41
C VAL A 402 -8.98 2.81 17.28
N VAL A 403 -9.99 2.71 16.41
CA VAL A 403 -10.16 3.61 15.27
C VAL A 403 -10.34 5.05 15.76
N GLY A 404 -11.18 5.26 16.77
CA GLY A 404 -11.44 6.58 17.35
C GLY A 404 -10.19 7.22 17.97
N GLU A 405 -9.42 6.49 18.76
CA GLU A 405 -8.17 6.99 19.35
C GLU A 405 -7.10 7.26 18.29
N TYR A 406 -7.00 6.43 17.25
CA TYR A 406 -6.10 6.71 16.14
C TYR A 406 -6.48 8.00 15.41
N ILE A 407 -7.78 8.24 15.14
CA ILE A 407 -8.24 9.47 14.48
C ILE A 407 -7.94 10.69 15.35
N LYS A 408 -8.22 10.63 16.66
CA LYS A 408 -7.87 11.69 17.61
C LYS A 408 -6.38 11.99 17.58
N HIS A 409 -5.55 10.94 17.62
CA HIS A 409 -4.10 11.07 17.53
C HIS A 409 -3.66 11.72 16.21
N TRP A 410 -4.17 11.26 15.07
CA TRP A 410 -3.88 11.83 13.77
C TRP A 410 -4.25 13.31 13.70
N PHE A 411 -5.44 13.69 14.16
CA PHE A 411 -5.90 15.08 14.21
C PHE A 411 -5.07 15.93 15.16
N SER A 412 -4.61 15.38 16.29
CA SER A 412 -3.75 16.09 17.24
C SER A 412 -2.41 16.48 16.64
N ILE A 413 -1.91 15.71 15.65
CA ILE A 413 -0.68 15.98 14.91
C ILE A 413 -0.94 16.86 13.68
N GLY A 414 -2.08 16.68 13.02
CA GLY A 414 -2.52 17.47 11.89
C GLY A 414 -2.83 18.93 12.22
N HIS A 415 -3.27 19.67 11.20
CA HIS A 415 -3.59 21.08 11.30
C HIS A 415 -4.73 21.44 10.36
N ILE A 416 -5.81 21.97 10.92
CA ILE A 416 -6.87 22.64 10.16
C ILE A 416 -6.44 24.09 9.92
N CYS A 417 -6.17 24.42 8.66
CA CYS A 417 -5.79 25.74 8.21
C CYS A 417 -7.01 26.48 7.65
N THR A 418 -7.40 27.57 8.30
CA THR A 418 -8.51 28.44 7.90
C THR A 418 -8.11 29.51 6.87
N LYS A 419 -6.85 29.51 6.43
CA LYS A 419 -6.30 30.53 5.50
C LYS A 419 -6.43 30.17 4.03
N LEU A 420 -7.12 29.08 3.68
CA LEU A 420 -7.43 28.81 2.29
C LEU A 420 -8.55 29.75 1.84
N ARG A 421 -8.44 30.28 0.62
CA ARG A 421 -9.44 31.22 0.09
C ARG A 421 -10.85 30.64 0.00
N ASN A 422 -10.96 29.31 -0.10
CA ASN A 422 -12.21 28.60 -0.36
C ASN A 422 -12.59 27.66 0.80
N GLY A 423 -12.28 28.04 2.03
CA GLY A 423 -12.67 27.29 3.24
C GLY A 423 -11.48 26.81 4.06
N GLU A 424 -11.69 25.75 4.83
CA GLU A 424 -10.63 25.14 5.64
C GLU A 424 -9.91 24.04 4.87
N GLY A 425 -8.67 23.73 5.26
CA GLY A 425 -7.92 22.60 4.75
C GLY A 425 -7.20 21.85 5.85
N TYR A 426 -7.07 20.53 5.73
CA TYR A 426 -6.38 19.67 6.66
C TYR A 426 -4.99 19.25 6.16
N PHE A 427 -3.95 19.57 6.93
CA PHE A 427 -2.55 19.33 6.59
C PHE A 427 -1.86 18.51 7.69
N TYR A 428 -1.03 17.54 7.34
CA TYR A 428 -0.31 16.70 8.29
C TYR A 428 1.11 16.33 7.79
N PRO A 429 2.06 16.00 8.67
CA PRO A 429 3.43 15.64 8.29
C PRO A 429 3.51 14.21 7.72
N TYR A 430 4.59 13.88 6.99
CA TYR A 430 4.82 12.52 6.48
C TYR A 430 4.80 11.44 7.59
N SER A 431 5.44 11.77 8.71
CA SER A 431 5.58 10.91 9.86
C SER A 431 5.57 11.74 11.13
N GLN A 432 5.30 11.10 12.25
CA GLN A 432 5.16 11.75 13.55
C GLN A 432 6.50 12.19 14.15
N GLY A 433 7.61 11.66 13.63
CA GLY A 433 8.96 12.02 14.05
C GLY A 433 9.32 13.44 13.64
N GLY A 434 9.21 14.38 14.57
CA GLY A 434 9.50 15.77 14.27
C GLY A 434 9.52 16.74 15.44
N GLY A 435 9.92 16.35 16.65
CA GLY A 435 10.10 17.27 17.79
C GLY A 435 8.92 18.23 18.02
N ASP A 436 9.18 19.38 18.64
CA ASP A 436 8.19 20.46 18.72
C ASP A 436 7.92 21.00 17.30
N ILE A 437 6.66 20.95 16.86
CA ILE A 437 6.25 21.48 15.56
C ILE A 437 6.06 23.00 15.70
N PRO A 438 6.90 23.84 15.07
CA PRO A 438 6.78 25.29 15.22
C PRO A 438 5.45 25.80 14.67
N GLU A 439 4.85 26.76 15.35
CA GLU A 439 3.68 27.48 14.85
C GLU A 439 4.06 28.88 14.38
N VAL A 440 3.71 29.20 13.14
CA VAL A 440 3.93 30.52 12.55
C VAL A 440 2.61 31.03 12.01
N ASN A 441 2.20 32.21 12.47
CA ASN A 441 0.92 32.82 12.12
C ASN A 441 -0.28 31.87 12.37
N GLY A 442 -0.24 31.01 13.40
CA GLY A 442 -1.31 30.03 13.67
C GLY A 442 -1.35 28.85 12.68
N CYS A 443 -0.28 28.61 11.91
CA CYS A 443 -0.11 27.40 11.10
C CYS A 443 1.10 26.61 11.58
N ARG A 444 0.94 25.30 11.66
CA ARG A 444 2.03 24.36 11.94
C ARG A 444 3.00 24.27 10.76
N LEU A 445 4.30 24.30 11.05
CA LEU A 445 5.38 24.15 10.08
C LEU A 445 6.03 22.78 10.23
N TYR A 446 5.66 21.84 9.37
CA TYR A 446 6.19 20.49 9.43
C TYR A 446 7.63 20.42 8.90
N GLY A 447 8.52 19.72 9.61
CA GLY A 447 9.87 19.45 9.12
C GLY A 447 9.88 18.71 7.78
N ARG A 448 8.86 17.87 7.56
CA ARG A 448 8.54 17.26 6.28
C ARG A 448 7.02 17.09 6.13
N SER A 449 6.41 17.86 5.23
CA SER A 449 5.04 17.60 4.80
C SER A 449 4.94 16.27 4.06
N GLU A 450 3.75 15.72 4.03
CA GLU A 450 3.44 14.56 3.22
C GLU A 450 3.54 14.88 1.72
N ASP A 451 4.08 13.96 0.91
CA ASP A 451 4.05 14.11 -0.54
C ASP A 451 2.72 13.69 -1.15
N VAL A 452 2.37 14.29 -2.29
CA VAL A 452 1.09 14.05 -3.00
C VAL A 452 0.85 12.56 -3.26
N GLY A 453 1.90 11.77 -3.51
CA GLY A 453 1.80 10.34 -3.73
C GLY A 453 1.36 9.60 -2.46
N HIS A 454 2.13 9.73 -1.39
CA HIS A 454 1.81 9.11 -0.10
C HIS A 454 0.52 9.63 0.53
N TYR A 455 0.17 10.93 0.37
CA TYR A 455 -1.12 11.45 0.79
C TYR A 455 -2.28 10.70 0.10
N SER A 456 -2.13 10.40 -1.20
CA SER A 456 -3.14 9.62 -1.93
C SER A 456 -3.24 8.15 -1.49
N HIS A 457 -2.21 7.62 -0.81
CA HIS A 457 -2.27 6.31 -0.17
C HIS A 457 -3.07 6.38 1.13
N SER A 458 -2.78 7.36 1.99
CA SER A 458 -3.57 7.66 3.19
C SER A 458 -5.06 7.80 2.90
N LEU A 459 -5.41 8.45 1.78
CA LEU A 459 -6.81 8.67 1.40
C LEU A 459 -7.60 7.38 1.16
N GLN A 460 -6.93 6.25 0.85
CA GLN A 460 -7.63 4.96 0.69
C GLN A 460 -8.26 4.54 2.02
N GLY A 461 -7.48 4.51 3.10
CA GLY A 461 -8.00 4.24 4.45
C GLY A 461 -9.04 5.26 4.90
N VAL A 462 -8.81 6.54 4.63
CA VAL A 462 -9.74 7.64 4.99
C VAL A 462 -11.09 7.49 4.29
N MET A 463 -11.14 7.07 3.03
CA MET A 463 -12.40 6.80 2.34
C MET A 463 -13.20 5.69 3.04
N LEU A 464 -12.53 4.63 3.46
CA LEU A 464 -13.20 3.53 4.18
C LEU A 464 -13.72 4.01 5.53
N LEU A 465 -12.96 4.83 6.25
CA LEU A 465 -13.41 5.46 7.49
C LEU A 465 -14.65 6.33 7.26
N TYR A 466 -14.65 7.16 6.22
CA TYR A 466 -15.81 7.98 5.85
C TYR A 466 -17.05 7.12 5.55
N GLU A 467 -16.90 5.98 4.88
CA GLU A 467 -18.00 5.07 4.53
C GLU A 467 -18.49 4.20 5.71
N THR A 468 -17.66 4.03 6.75
CA THR A 468 -17.91 3.07 7.85
C THR A 468 -18.30 3.76 9.13
N LEU A 469 -17.47 4.67 9.61
CA LEU A 469 -17.56 5.30 10.94
C LEU A 469 -17.37 6.83 10.81
N PRO A 470 -18.16 7.54 9.99
CA PRO A 470 -18.01 8.98 9.78
C PRO A 470 -18.14 9.80 11.09
N GLU A 471 -18.94 9.31 12.03
CA GLU A 471 -19.18 9.92 13.34
C GLU A 471 -17.94 9.96 14.25
N LEU A 472 -16.86 9.26 13.88
CA LEU A 472 -15.56 9.36 14.57
C LEU A 472 -14.74 10.58 14.10
N GLY A 473 -15.30 11.46 13.27
CA GLY A 473 -14.68 12.71 12.84
C GLY A 473 -14.20 12.73 11.39
N ILE A 474 -14.41 11.64 10.64
CA ILE A 474 -14.18 11.58 9.19
C ILE A 474 -15.51 11.85 8.48
N ASP A 475 -16.06 13.04 8.70
CA ASP A 475 -17.36 13.45 8.18
C ASP A 475 -17.25 14.27 6.87
N ASP A 476 -18.39 14.79 6.39
CA ASP A 476 -18.46 15.64 5.20
C ASP A 476 -17.60 16.91 5.31
N GLY A 477 -17.54 17.51 6.50
CA GLY A 477 -16.74 18.71 6.76
C GLY A 477 -15.25 18.41 6.63
N PHE A 478 -14.80 17.32 7.26
CA PHE A 478 -13.42 16.86 7.16
C PHE A 478 -13.03 16.50 5.72
N MET A 479 -13.86 15.73 5.01
CA MET A 479 -13.58 15.35 3.63
C MET A 479 -13.56 16.56 2.68
N THR A 480 -14.38 17.58 2.94
CA THR A 480 -14.32 18.87 2.23
C THR A 480 -13.01 19.60 2.51
N ALA A 481 -12.54 19.61 3.76
CA ALA A 481 -11.23 20.19 4.11
C ALA A 481 -10.08 19.47 3.40
N VAL A 482 -10.13 18.13 3.31
CA VAL A 482 -9.16 17.35 2.53
C VAL A 482 -9.22 17.73 1.04
N ALA A 483 -10.41 17.84 0.45
CA ALA A 483 -10.58 18.27 -0.94
C ALA A 483 -9.96 19.65 -1.21
N ASN A 484 -10.22 20.62 -0.33
CA ASN A 484 -9.63 21.96 -0.41
C ASN A 484 -8.10 21.96 -0.31
N THR A 485 -7.55 21.09 0.54
CA THR A 485 -6.11 20.94 0.75
C THR A 485 -5.41 20.46 -0.53
N ILE A 486 -5.96 19.43 -1.16
CA ILE A 486 -5.40 18.89 -2.41
C ILE A 486 -5.61 19.87 -3.56
N TYR A 487 -6.79 20.48 -3.67
CA TYR A 487 -7.05 21.50 -4.68
C TYR A 487 -6.06 22.67 -4.58
N TYR A 488 -5.82 23.19 -3.37
CA TYR A 488 -4.83 24.24 -3.14
C TYR A 488 -3.45 23.84 -3.63
N ASN A 489 -2.98 22.63 -3.29
CA ASN A 489 -1.65 22.15 -3.67
C ASN A 489 -1.53 21.80 -5.16
N ALA A 490 -2.62 21.41 -5.82
CA ALA A 490 -2.65 21.18 -7.27
C ALA A 490 -2.58 22.49 -8.06
N THR A 491 -3.18 23.56 -7.54
CA THR A 491 -3.36 24.83 -8.27
C THR A 491 -2.34 25.91 -7.88
N THR A 492 -1.68 25.80 -6.72
CA THR A 492 -0.77 26.84 -6.21
C THR A 492 0.70 26.53 -6.52
N LYS A 493 1.42 27.54 -7.06
CA LYS A 493 2.88 27.50 -7.20
C LYS A 493 3.55 28.13 -6.00
N ILE A 494 4.62 27.50 -5.54
CA ILE A 494 5.51 28.00 -4.49
C ILE A 494 6.82 28.48 -5.09
N LYS A 495 7.52 29.37 -4.39
CA LYS A 495 8.81 29.91 -4.83
C LYS A 495 9.95 29.16 -4.16
N VAL A 496 10.65 28.32 -4.92
CA VAL A 496 11.81 27.55 -4.45
C VAL A 496 13.06 28.04 -5.17
N LYS A 497 14.04 28.56 -4.43
CA LYS A 497 15.31 29.07 -4.99
C LYS A 497 15.11 30.04 -6.17
N GLY A 498 14.13 30.95 -6.02
CA GLY A 498 13.79 31.94 -7.04
C GLY A 498 12.92 31.45 -8.19
N LYS A 499 12.58 30.15 -8.25
CA LYS A 499 11.73 29.58 -9.31
C LYS A 499 10.34 29.26 -8.77
N ASN A 500 9.32 29.60 -9.57
CA ASN A 500 7.95 29.21 -9.26
C ASN A 500 7.70 27.78 -9.75
N MET A 501 7.35 26.88 -8.84
CA MET A 501 7.08 25.47 -9.13
C MET A 501 6.02 24.90 -8.19
N LEU A 502 5.47 23.73 -8.52
CA LEU A 502 4.65 22.99 -7.58
C LEU A 502 5.55 22.41 -6.48
N SER A 503 5.04 22.36 -5.25
CA SER A 503 5.77 21.74 -4.14
C SER A 503 5.95 20.25 -4.41
N GLY A 504 4.87 19.59 -4.88
CA GLY A 504 4.77 18.14 -4.88
C GLY A 504 4.53 17.56 -3.47
N TYR A 505 4.63 18.39 -2.44
CA TYR A 505 4.17 18.12 -1.09
C TYR A 505 2.85 18.84 -0.83
N VAL A 506 2.12 18.34 0.15
CA VAL A 506 0.85 18.91 0.61
C VAL A 506 1.14 19.91 1.72
N ASP A 507 1.60 21.10 1.32
CA ASP A 507 1.99 22.17 2.24
C ASP A 507 0.81 23.11 2.52
N CYS A 508 0.68 23.58 3.77
CA CYS A 508 -0.26 24.66 4.08
C CYS A 508 0.25 25.99 3.51
N PRO A 509 -0.61 27.01 3.29
CA PRO A 509 -0.19 28.29 2.71
C PRO A 509 0.94 28.99 3.44
N THR A 510 0.97 28.90 4.77
CA THR A 510 2.06 29.49 5.56
C THR A 510 3.36 28.72 5.33
N GLN A 511 3.34 27.39 5.39
CA GLN A 511 4.53 26.58 5.15
C GLN A 511 5.07 26.75 3.72
N ALA A 512 4.20 26.73 2.72
CA ALA A 512 4.51 27.00 1.32
C ALA A 512 5.25 28.34 1.10
N ARG A 513 5.03 29.34 1.98
CA ARG A 513 5.65 30.66 1.92
C ARG A 513 6.93 30.76 2.76
N GLU A 514 6.87 30.34 4.02
CA GLU A 514 7.95 30.54 5.00
C GLU A 514 9.04 29.47 4.88
N ASN A 515 8.65 28.20 4.71
CA ASN A 515 9.56 27.07 4.68
C ASN A 515 9.02 25.97 3.73
N PRO A 516 9.00 26.23 2.41
CA PRO A 516 8.47 25.26 1.46
C PRO A 516 9.26 23.95 1.52
N THR A 517 8.55 22.82 1.56
CA THR A 517 9.18 21.50 1.52
C THR A 517 9.84 21.31 0.15
N THR A 518 11.12 20.92 0.12
CA THR A 518 11.83 20.68 -1.15
C THR A 518 12.42 19.29 -1.18
N GLY A 519 12.08 18.51 -2.20
CA GLY A 519 12.66 17.20 -2.45
C GLY A 519 12.66 16.88 -3.94
N GLY A 520 13.81 16.46 -4.48
CA GLY A 520 14.06 16.34 -5.92
C GLY A 520 13.32 15.22 -6.65
N HIS A 521 12.36 14.55 -6.01
CA HIS A 521 11.72 13.34 -6.53
C HIS A 521 10.48 13.60 -7.40
N LEU A 522 9.95 14.83 -7.42
CA LEU A 522 8.64 15.13 -8.02
C LEU A 522 8.70 15.95 -9.31
N LYS A 523 9.80 15.88 -10.06
CA LYS A 523 9.96 16.58 -11.35
C LYS A 523 8.97 16.18 -12.46
N GLY A 524 7.91 15.41 -12.17
CA GLY A 524 6.84 15.07 -13.12
C GLY A 524 5.56 14.50 -12.51
N GLY A 525 5.38 14.52 -11.19
CA GLY A 525 4.16 14.02 -10.54
C GLY A 525 3.09 15.11 -10.50
N SER A 526 2.14 15.09 -11.44
CA SER A 526 0.92 15.90 -11.32
C SER A 526 0.01 15.28 -10.26
N ALA A 527 -0.69 16.12 -9.47
CA ALA A 527 -1.77 15.65 -8.60
C ALA A 527 -2.88 14.94 -9.40
N ALA A 528 -3.02 15.23 -10.70
CA ALA A 528 -3.91 14.49 -11.61
C ALA A 528 -3.51 13.02 -11.81
N ASN A 529 -2.24 12.66 -11.59
CA ASN A 529 -1.78 11.27 -11.65
C ASN A 529 -2.03 10.51 -10.34
N ALA A 530 -2.51 11.20 -9.29
CA ALA A 530 -2.76 10.62 -7.99
C ALA A 530 -4.25 10.32 -7.80
N ARG A 531 -4.55 9.54 -6.75
CA ARG A 531 -5.89 9.03 -6.45
C ARG A 531 -6.73 10.10 -5.76
N PHE A 532 -7.04 11.22 -6.42
CA PHE A 532 -7.81 12.34 -5.84
C PHE A 532 -9.13 12.65 -6.56
N TYR A 533 -9.42 12.02 -7.69
CA TYR A 533 -10.63 12.30 -8.49
C TYR A 533 -11.94 12.02 -7.72
N MET A 534 -11.92 11.09 -6.75
CA MET A 534 -13.06 10.85 -5.86
C MET A 534 -13.44 12.07 -5.02
N LEU A 535 -12.51 13.00 -4.77
CA LEU A 535 -12.77 14.22 -3.98
C LEU A 535 -13.67 15.21 -4.73
N GLN A 536 -13.93 14.97 -6.01
CA GLN A 536 -15.00 15.62 -6.77
C GLN A 536 -16.36 15.53 -6.06
N ALA A 537 -16.59 14.47 -5.28
CA ALA A 537 -17.81 14.33 -4.49
C ALA A 537 -17.96 15.40 -3.40
N PHE A 538 -16.87 16.03 -2.94
CA PHE A 538 -16.85 17.03 -1.86
C PHE A 538 -16.51 18.43 -2.36
N ARG A 539 -16.06 18.55 -3.62
CA ARG A 539 -15.70 19.80 -4.27
C ARG A 539 -15.93 19.70 -5.77
N ASP A 540 -16.92 20.44 -6.28
CA ASP A 540 -17.43 20.30 -7.65
C ASP A 540 -16.44 20.75 -8.77
N ASP A 541 -15.33 21.42 -8.46
CA ASP A 541 -14.28 21.80 -9.43
C ASP A 541 -12.98 21.01 -9.25
N MET A 542 -13.02 19.89 -8.51
CA MET A 542 -11.83 19.15 -8.11
C MET A 542 -11.04 18.60 -9.30
N ILE A 543 -11.71 17.90 -10.22
CA ILE A 543 -11.04 17.26 -11.38
C ILE A 543 -10.38 18.31 -12.28
N ASP A 544 -11.07 19.41 -12.53
CA ASP A 544 -10.52 20.54 -13.29
C ASP A 544 -9.32 21.16 -12.59
N GLY A 545 -9.41 21.37 -11.27
CA GLY A 545 -8.29 21.87 -10.46
C GLY A 545 -7.07 20.97 -10.47
N LEU A 546 -7.26 19.65 -10.45
CA LEU A 546 -6.18 18.66 -10.60
C LEU A 546 -5.50 18.78 -11.98
N CYS A 547 -6.27 19.10 -13.02
CA CYS A 547 -5.82 19.19 -14.41
C CYS A 547 -5.34 20.57 -14.85
N ASP A 548 -5.54 21.63 -14.05
CA ASP A 548 -5.24 23.04 -14.40
C ASP A 548 -3.82 23.28 -14.92
N ARG A 549 -2.86 22.42 -14.52
CA ARG A 549 -1.43 22.58 -14.79
C ARG A 549 -0.88 21.63 -15.86
N VAL A 550 -1.70 20.77 -16.45
CA VAL A 550 -1.30 19.94 -17.59
C VAL A 550 -1.89 20.51 -18.88
N SER A 551 -1.30 20.19 -20.03
CA SER A 551 -1.89 20.63 -21.31
C SER A 551 -3.28 20.03 -21.47
N ARG A 552 -4.16 20.69 -22.24
CA ARG A 552 -5.51 20.17 -22.52
C ARG A 552 -5.48 18.76 -23.11
N GLN A 553 -4.53 18.49 -23.99
CA GLN A 553 -4.30 17.15 -24.53
C GLN A 553 -3.94 16.16 -23.42
N LYS A 554 -3.03 16.53 -22.51
CA LYS A 554 -2.63 15.67 -21.41
C LYS A 554 -3.76 15.45 -20.39
N ALA A 555 -4.55 16.48 -20.09
CA ALA A 555 -5.74 16.35 -19.27
C ALA A 555 -6.74 15.35 -19.89
N ALA A 556 -7.00 15.46 -21.20
CA ALA A 556 -7.87 14.53 -21.90
C ALA A 556 -7.35 13.08 -21.85
N GLU A 557 -6.04 12.87 -22.07
CA GLU A 557 -5.40 11.55 -21.93
C GLU A 557 -5.54 10.99 -20.51
N LEU A 558 -5.30 11.81 -19.48
CA LEU A 558 -5.42 11.37 -18.08
C LEU A 558 -6.86 11.06 -17.72
N ASN A 559 -7.81 11.92 -18.09
CA ASN A 559 -9.23 11.73 -17.78
C ASN A 559 -9.86 10.54 -18.51
N ALA A 560 -9.30 10.14 -19.66
CA ALA A 560 -9.68 8.92 -20.37
C ALA A 560 -9.06 7.64 -19.76
N GLY A 561 -8.06 7.78 -18.88
CA GLY A 561 -7.43 6.67 -18.18
C GLY A 561 -8.43 5.88 -17.33
N PHE A 562 -8.22 4.56 -17.24
CA PHE A 562 -9.08 3.66 -16.45
C PHE A 562 -9.24 4.15 -15.01
N GLU A 563 -8.13 4.42 -14.31
CA GLU A 563 -8.14 4.81 -12.89
C GLU A 563 -8.94 6.11 -12.66
N GLN A 564 -8.78 7.08 -13.56
CA GLN A 564 -9.49 8.37 -13.50
C GLN A 564 -10.97 8.21 -13.79
N ARG A 565 -11.36 7.45 -14.83
CA ARG A 565 -12.78 7.17 -15.13
C ARG A 565 -13.47 6.45 -13.98
N LEU A 566 -12.82 5.44 -13.41
CA LEU A 566 -13.32 4.72 -12.24
C LEU A 566 -13.49 5.65 -11.04
N ALA A 567 -12.49 6.48 -10.75
CA ALA A 567 -12.55 7.42 -9.63
C ALA A 567 -13.62 8.52 -9.84
N THR A 568 -13.83 9.00 -11.06
CA THR A 568 -14.91 9.92 -11.41
C THR A 568 -16.27 9.26 -11.19
N LEU A 569 -16.47 8.02 -11.65
CA LEU A 569 -17.72 7.29 -11.42
C LEU A 569 -17.96 7.04 -9.92
N HIS A 570 -16.90 6.70 -9.18
CA HIS A 570 -16.97 6.56 -7.73
C HIS A 570 -17.30 7.86 -7.01
N ALA A 571 -16.92 9.03 -7.55
CA ALA A 571 -17.32 10.31 -7.00
C ALA A 571 -18.85 10.51 -7.04
N PHE A 572 -19.53 10.03 -8.09
CA PHE A 572 -21.00 10.05 -8.13
C PHE A 572 -21.61 9.17 -7.04
N TYR A 573 -21.06 7.97 -6.82
CA TYR A 573 -21.48 7.13 -5.69
C TYR A 573 -21.32 7.87 -4.36
N MET A 574 -20.16 8.47 -4.11
CA MET A 574 -19.91 9.21 -2.87
C MET A 574 -20.86 10.39 -2.71
N LYS A 575 -21.15 11.13 -3.79
CA LYS A 575 -22.13 12.23 -3.77
C LYS A 575 -23.54 11.74 -3.45
N ALA A 576 -23.94 10.57 -3.95
CA ALA A 576 -25.21 9.93 -3.61
C ALA A 576 -25.23 9.41 -2.16
N LEU A 577 -24.13 8.80 -1.69
CA LEU A 577 -23.97 8.32 -0.32
C LEU A 577 -24.07 9.46 0.70
N ARG A 578 -23.53 10.64 0.38
CA ARG A 578 -23.67 11.86 1.21
C ARG A 578 -25.13 12.24 1.44
N ALA A 579 -25.97 12.08 0.42
CA ALA A 579 -27.40 12.38 0.50
C ALA A 579 -28.20 11.24 1.18
N ASP A 580 -27.72 10.00 1.06
CA ASP A 580 -28.38 8.80 1.56
C ASP A 580 -27.35 7.81 2.11
N ARG A 581 -27.12 7.84 3.43
CA ARG A 581 -26.15 6.98 4.11
C ARG A 581 -26.54 5.49 4.11
N SER A 582 -27.75 5.14 3.69
CA SER A 582 -28.19 3.74 3.54
C SER A 582 -27.81 3.13 2.19
N LEU A 583 -27.28 3.94 1.27
CA LEU A 583 -26.93 3.53 -0.09
C LEU A 583 -25.80 2.48 -0.10
N ILE A 584 -26.08 1.31 -0.66
CA ILE A 584 -25.06 0.25 -0.83
C ILE A 584 -24.24 0.51 -2.08
N HIS A 585 -24.88 0.84 -3.19
CA HIS A 585 -24.21 1.17 -4.45
C HIS A 585 -25.04 2.12 -5.30
N LEU A 586 -24.38 2.85 -6.20
CA LEU A 586 -25.02 3.85 -7.06
C LEU A 586 -26.10 3.27 -7.97
N GLY A 587 -25.95 2.00 -8.38
CA GLY A 587 -26.96 1.30 -9.20
C GLY A 587 -28.37 1.24 -8.59
N GLU A 588 -28.55 1.51 -7.28
CA GLU A 588 -29.88 1.63 -6.66
C GLU A 588 -30.62 2.93 -7.03
N LYS A 589 -29.91 3.91 -7.59
CA LYS A 589 -30.43 5.23 -7.98
C LYS A 589 -30.44 5.43 -9.50
N MET A 590 -29.92 4.46 -10.27
CA MET A 590 -29.72 4.55 -11.72
C MET A 590 -30.83 3.89 -12.52
#